data_AF-A0A2H3JLD3-F1
#
_entry.id   AF-A0A2H3JLD3-F1
#
_cell.length_a   1.000
_cell.length_b   1.000
_cell.length_c   1.000
_cell.angle_alpha   90.00
_cell.angle_beta   90.00
_cell.angle_gamma   90.00
#
_symmetry.space_group_name_H-M   'P 1'
#
loop_
_entity.id
_entity.type
_entity.pdbx_description
1 polymer ?
#
loop_
_entity_poly.entity_id
_entity_poly.type
_entity_poly.pdbx_seq_one_letter_code
_entity_poly.pdbx_strand_id
1 'polypeptide(L)' 'HMHDFPVIFHITHDFLAVPAANMAVEHLFSSSHHLCANTCSLLNAETITQAMCIKQWFHECIIELA' A
#
# COMPACT_ATOMS: atom_id res chain seq x y z
N HIS A 1 -7.70 27.25 -6.14
CA HIS A 1 -8.50 26.29 -5.37
C HIS A 1 -7.95 26.01 -3.97
N MET A 2 -6.72 25.50 -3.77
CA MET A 2 -6.18 25.27 -2.40
C MET A 2 -6.18 26.52 -1.52
N HIS A 3 -5.78 27.66 -2.07
CA HIS A 3 -5.73 28.93 -1.33
C HIS A 3 -7.12 29.52 -1.04
N ASP A 4 -8.12 29.16 -1.83
CA ASP A 4 -9.47 29.73 -1.74
C ASP A 4 -10.32 29.00 -0.70
N PHE A 5 -10.08 27.69 -0.54
CA PHE A 5 -10.83 26.83 0.39
C PHE A 5 -9.91 25.81 1.07
N PRO A 6 -8.99 26.24 1.93
CA PRO A 6 -7.98 25.35 2.51
C PRO A 6 -8.61 24.20 3.30
N VAL A 7 -9.72 24.44 4.02
CA VAL A 7 -10.40 23.40 4.81
C VAL A 7 -11.10 22.37 3.92
N ILE A 8 -11.89 22.82 2.94
CA ILE A 8 -12.62 21.93 2.03
C ILE A 8 -11.64 21.15 1.16
N PHE A 9 -10.53 21.77 0.77
CA PHE A 9 -9.48 21.10 0.02
C PHE A 9 -8.89 19.93 0.81
N HIS A 10 -8.50 20.12 2.08
CA HIS A 10 -7.96 19.03 2.89
C HIS A 10 -8.97 17.89 3.04
N ILE A 11 -10.24 18.20 3.33
CA ILE A 11 -11.30 17.18 3.43
C ILE A 11 -11.44 16.40 2.13
N THR A 12 -11.46 17.09 0.99
CA THR A 12 -11.61 16.46 -0.32
C THR A 12 -10.38 15.62 -0.67
N HIS A 13 -9.19 16.13 -0.37
CA HIS A 13 -7.93 15.44 -0.62
C HIS A 13 -7.83 14.16 0.23
N ASP A 14 -8.14 14.24 1.52
CA ASP A 14 -8.13 13.09 2.43
C ASP A 14 -9.18 12.06 2.02
N PHE A 15 -10.38 12.51 1.64
CA PHE A 15 -11.45 11.62 1.17
C PHE A 15 -11.08 10.91 -0.14
N LEU A 16 -10.40 11.60 -1.07
CA LEU A 16 -9.95 11.01 -2.33
C LEU A 16 -8.69 10.14 -2.18
N ALA A 17 -7.89 10.37 -1.13
CA ALA A 17 -6.73 9.55 -0.81
C ALA A 17 -7.12 8.17 -0.25
N VAL A 18 -8.32 8.04 0.34
CA VAL A 18 -8.87 6.74 0.73
C VAL A 18 -9.30 5.99 -0.54
N PRO A 19 -8.69 4.83 -0.86
CA PRO A 19 -9.11 4.04 -2.00
C PRO A 19 -10.57 3.61 -1.82
N ALA A 20 -11.44 3.96 -2.77
CA ALA A 20 -12.87 3.63 -2.71
C ALA A 20 -13.17 2.11 -2.77
N ALA A 21 -12.15 1.29 -3.04
CA ALA A 21 -12.26 -0.15 -3.16
C ALA A 21 -11.03 -0.86 -2.58
N ASN A 22 -11.23 -2.10 -2.13
CA ASN A 22 -10.17 -3.01 -1.70
C ASN A 22 -9.21 -3.42 -2.84
N MET A 23 -9.39 -2.85 -4.04
CA MET A 23 -8.60 -3.09 -5.25
C MET A 23 -7.11 -2.85 -5.02
N ALA A 24 -6.73 -1.89 -4.17
CA ALA A 24 -5.32 -1.68 -3.80
C ALA A 24 -4.73 -2.90 -3.08
N VAL A 25 -5.50 -3.49 -2.16
CA VAL A 25 -5.10 -4.68 -1.40
C VAL A 25 -5.11 -5.91 -2.30
N GLU A 26 -6.14 -6.09 -3.14
CA GLU A 26 -6.22 -7.19 -4.11
C GLU A 26 -5.08 -7.14 -5.14
N HIS A 27 -4.75 -5.94 -5.63
CA HIS A 27 -3.59 -5.74 -6.50
C HIS A 27 -2.28 -6.07 -5.79
N LEU A 28 -2.12 -5.67 -4.52
CA LEU A 28 -0.95 -6.02 -3.71
C LEU A 28 -0.81 -7.54 -3.54
N PHE A 29 -1.90 -8.24 -3.23
CA PHE A 29 -1.90 -9.71 -3.13
C PHE A 29 -1.62 -10.40 -4.47
N SER A 30 -2.22 -9.92 -5.57
CA SER A 30 -1.98 -10.43 -6.91
C SER A 30 -0.52 -10.26 -7.33
N SER A 31 0.05 -9.06 -7.16
CA SER A 31 1.46 -8.77 -7.46
C SER A 31 2.45 -9.50 -6.53
N SER A 32 1.97 -9.99 -5.39
CA SER A 32 2.74 -10.75 -4.41
C SER A 32 2.43 -12.25 -4.44
N HIS A 33 1.69 -12.73 -5.45
CA HIS A 33 1.30 -14.13 -5.55
C HIS A 33 2.48 -15.10 -5.42
N HIS A 34 3.62 -14.82 -6.05
CA HIS A 34 4.81 -15.69 -5.91
C HIS A 34 5.35 -15.77 -4.49
N LEU A 35 5.33 -14.66 -3.75
CA LEU A 35 5.69 -14.62 -2.34
C LEU A 35 4.66 -15.38 -1.50
N CYS A 36 3.37 -15.17 -1.80
CA CYS A 36 2.25 -15.77 -1.08
C CYS A 36 2.00 -17.27 -1.38
N ALA A 37 2.42 -17.77 -2.53
CA ALA A 37 2.16 -19.14 -2.97
C ALA A 37 3.40 -20.04 -2.89
N ASN A 38 4.57 -19.55 -3.32
CA ASN A 38 5.80 -20.36 -3.31
C ASN A 38 6.58 -20.19 -2.02
N THR A 39 6.78 -18.95 -1.55
CA THR A 39 7.63 -18.65 -0.39
C THR A 39 6.90 -18.89 0.95
N CYS A 40 5.57 -18.73 0.99
CA CYS A 40 4.74 -19.03 2.16
C CYS A 40 4.92 -20.44 2.74
N SER A 41 5.29 -21.42 1.91
CA SER A 41 5.55 -22.78 2.39
C SER A 41 6.67 -22.84 3.46
N LEU A 42 7.52 -21.82 3.52
CA LEU A 42 8.68 -21.72 4.41
C LEU A 42 8.64 -20.51 5.36
N LEU A 43 7.64 -19.62 5.23
CA LEU A 43 7.55 -18.38 5.99
C LEU A 43 6.25 -18.31 6.79
N ASN A 44 6.31 -17.72 7.98
CA ASN A 44 5.11 -17.44 8.76
C ASN A 44 4.34 -16.23 8.18
N ALA A 45 3.04 -16.16 8.47
CA ALA A 45 2.13 -15.11 7.97
C ALA A 45 2.63 -13.68 8.27
N GLU A 46 3.27 -13.49 9.42
CA GLU A 46 3.83 -12.20 9.83
C GLU A 46 4.97 -11.75 8.90
N THR A 47 5.90 -12.66 8.58
CA THR A 47 7.03 -12.38 7.68
C THR A 47 6.56 -12.07 6.26
N ILE A 48 5.54 -12.79 5.78
CA ILE A 48 4.92 -12.52 4.47
C ILE A 48 4.30 -11.12 4.44
N THR A 49 3.58 -10.76 5.51
CA THR A 49 2.97 -9.43 5.64
C THR A 49 4.02 -8.33 5.62
N GLN A 50 5.09 -8.47 6.42
CA GLN A 50 6.20 -7.52 6.44
C GLN A 50 6.88 -7.38 5.08
N ALA A 51 7.15 -8.49 4.39
CA ALA A 51 7.75 -8.48 3.06
C ALA A 51 6.85 -7.80 2.01
N MET A 52 5.53 -8.01 2.07
CA MET A 52 4.57 -7.31 1.20
C MET A 52 4.55 -5.80 1.48
N CYS A 53 4.53 -5.39 2.75
CA CYS A 53 4.56 -3.98 3.15
C CYS A 53 5.87 -3.30 2.70
N ILE A 54 7.02 -3.91 2.97
CA ILE A 54 8.33 -3.37 2.57
C ILE A 54 8.40 -3.19 1.05
N LYS A 55 7.98 -4.19 0.27
CA LYS A 55 7.94 -4.11 -1.19
C LYS A 55 7.06 -2.95 -1.66
N GLN A 56 5.89 -2.75 -1.04
CA GLN A 56 4.98 -1.66 -1.39
C GLN A 56 5.57 -0.30 -1.01
N TRP A 57 6.18 -0.17 0.17
CA TRP A 57 6.80 1.06 0.62
C TRP A 57 8.00 1.48 -0.22
N PHE A 58 8.77 0.52 -0.75
CA PHE A 58 9.80 0.81 -1.75
C PHE A 58 9.19 1.34 -3.06
N HIS A 59 8.10 0.73 -3.52
CA HIS A 59 7.41 1.19 -4.74
C HIS A 59 6.83 2.60 -4.59
N GLU A 60 6.34 2.95 -3.40
CA GLU A 60 5.82 4.28 -3.07
C GLU A 60 6.92 5.27 -2.64
N CYS A 61 8.19 4.87 -2.67
CA CYS A 61 9.34 5.67 -2.21
C CYS A 61 9.19 6.21 -0.77
N ILE A 62 8.53 5.45 0.10
CA ILE A 62 8.35 5.79 1.52
C ILE A 62 9.63 5.46 2.32
N ILE A 63 10.37 4.44 1.88
CA ILE A 63 11.61 3.98 2.51
C ILE A 63 12.73 3.84 1.47
N GLU A 64 13.96 4.12 1.87
CA GLU A 64 15.17 3.91 1.06
C GLU A 64 16.06 2.83 1.70
N LEU A 65 16.81 2.09 0.88
CA LEU A 65 17.84 1.18 1.37
C LEU A 65 19.00 2.02 1.89
N ALA A 66 19.25 1.93 3.20
CA ALA A 66 20.40 2.54 3.87
C ALA A 66 21.73 1.95 3.41
#